data_AF-A0A3E2CKQ6-F1
#
_entry.id   AF-A0A3E2CKQ6-F1
#
_cell.length_a   1.000
_cell.length_b   1.000
_cell.length_c   1.000
_cell.angle_alpha   90.00
_cell.angle_beta   90.00
_cell.angle_gamma   90.00
#
_symmetry.space_group_name_H-M   'P 1'
#
loop_
_entity.id
_entity.type
_entity.pdbx_description
1 polymer ?
#
loop_
_entity_poly.entity_id
_entity_poly.type
_entity_poly.pdbx_seq_one_letter_code
_entity_poly.pdbx_strand_id
1 'polypeptide(L)'
;MTPITRETKALYEMCAVALVRGTATLDGADEVGFVLDLPIFTVSHVARLTNTHPQTLRQYDRLHLIMPHRTEGGARRYSLRDIDRIVQTQHLSQNEGINLAGIMQILDLQEENRQL
;
A
#
# COMPACT_ATOMS: atom_id res chain seq x y z
N MET A 1 -5.77 -21.37 -5.39
CA MET A 1 -4.91 -20.18 -5.52
C MET A 1 -3.52 -20.65 -5.89
N THR A 2 -3.01 -20.31 -7.07
CA THR A 2 -1.65 -20.69 -7.50
C THR A 2 -0.63 -20.10 -6.50
N PRO A 3 0.38 -20.87 -6.07
CA PRO A 3 1.39 -20.35 -5.15
C PRO A 3 2.16 -19.21 -5.81
N ILE A 4 2.26 -18.08 -5.10
CA ILE A 4 3.06 -16.93 -5.54
C ILE A 4 4.53 -17.35 -5.61
N THR A 5 5.12 -17.26 -6.80
CA THR A 5 6.51 -17.68 -7.05
C THR A 5 7.50 -16.70 -6.41
N ARG A 6 8.75 -17.15 -6.25
CA ARG A 6 9.84 -16.29 -5.75
C ARG A 6 10.11 -15.11 -6.69
N GLU A 7 9.99 -15.34 -8.00
CA GLU A 7 10.15 -14.33 -9.03
C GLU A 7 9.07 -13.25 -8.93
N THR A 8 7.80 -13.64 -8.79
CA THR A 8 6.70 -12.69 -8.56
C THR A 8 6.94 -11.86 -7.31
N LYS A 9 7.36 -12.46 -6.18
CA LYS A 9 7.67 -11.70 -4.96
C LYS A 9 8.78 -10.67 -5.19
N ALA A 10 9.82 -11.02 -5.94
CA ALA A 10 10.92 -10.10 -6.23
C ALA A 10 10.47 -8.92 -7.11
N LEU A 11 9.63 -9.19 -8.12
CA LEU A 11 9.08 -8.15 -8.98
C LEU A 11 8.21 -7.15 -8.20
N TYR A 12 7.33 -7.65 -7.33
CA TYR A 12 6.49 -6.82 -6.48
C TYR A 12 7.31 -6.06 -5.42
N GLU A 13 8.36 -6.67 -4.86
CA GLU A 13 9.29 -5.97 -3.96
C GLU A 13 9.93 -4.76 -4.65
N MET A 14 10.41 -4.92 -5.88
CA MET A 14 11.02 -3.83 -6.64
C MET A 14 10.03 -2.70 -6.91
N CYS A 15 8.80 -3.04 -7.29
CA CYS A 15 7.73 -2.06 -7.47
C CYS A 15 7.42 -1.32 -6.16
N ALA A 16 7.25 -2.05 -5.05
CA ALA A 16 7.00 -1.45 -3.74
C ALA A 16 8.12 -0.49 -3.31
N VAL A 17 9.38 -0.84 -3.55
CA VAL A 17 10.53 0.05 -3.27
C VAL A 17 10.47 1.29 -4.16
N ALA A 18 10.10 1.15 -5.43
CA ALA A 18 9.98 2.29 -6.34
C ALA A 18 8.84 3.25 -5.92
N LEU A 19 7.70 2.72 -5.46
CA LEU A 19 6.60 3.51 -4.90
C LEU A 19 7.04 4.29 -3.65
N VAL A 20 7.68 3.62 -2.69
CA VAL A 20 8.19 4.28 -1.47
C VAL A 20 9.20 5.38 -1.78
N ARG A 21 10.02 5.19 -2.82
CA ARG A 21 11.00 6.20 -3.25
C ARG A 21 10.39 7.33 -4.08
N GLY A 22 9.12 7.24 -4.46
CA GLY A 22 8.48 8.19 -5.38
C GLY A 22 9.03 8.13 -6.80
N THR A 23 9.70 7.04 -7.19
CA THR A 23 10.22 6.84 -8.55
C THR A 23 9.26 6.06 -9.44
N ALA A 24 8.15 5.60 -8.88
CA ALA A 24 7.03 5.00 -9.59
C ALA A 24 5.72 5.51 -8.99
N THR A 25 4.64 5.44 -9.76
CA THR A 25 3.28 5.68 -9.31
C THR A 25 2.48 4.39 -9.38
N LEU A 26 1.37 4.34 -8.65
CA LEU A 26 0.45 3.21 -8.73
C LEU A 26 -0.16 3.07 -10.14
N ASP A 27 -0.40 4.18 -10.85
CA ASP A 27 -0.86 4.18 -12.25
C ASP A 27 0.16 3.52 -13.17
N GLY A 28 1.43 3.91 -13.07
CA GLY A 28 2.49 3.29 -13.86
C GLY A 28 2.68 1.81 -13.55
N ALA A 29 2.41 1.37 -12.31
CA ALA A 29 2.41 -0.05 -11.97
C ALA A 29 1.24 -0.81 -12.62
N ASP A 30 0.06 -0.20 -12.67
CA ASP A 30 -1.11 -0.78 -13.33
C ASP A 30 -0.90 -0.91 -14.85
N GLU A 31 -0.39 0.14 -15.48
CA GLU A 31 -0.09 0.18 -16.92
C GLU A 31 0.88 -0.92 -17.37
N VAL A 32 1.87 -1.27 -16.55
CA VAL A 32 2.83 -2.34 -16.84
C VAL A 32 2.34 -3.73 -16.38
N GLY A 33 1.09 -3.84 -15.91
CA GLY A 33 0.40 -5.10 -15.66
C GLY A 33 0.57 -5.69 -14.26
N PHE A 34 0.89 -4.89 -13.24
CA PHE A 34 0.84 -5.38 -11.86
C PHE A 34 -0.60 -5.53 -11.38
N VAL A 35 -0.88 -6.61 -10.66
CA VAL A 35 -2.14 -6.76 -9.92
C VAL A 35 -2.01 -5.99 -8.61
N LEU A 36 -2.53 -4.77 -8.57
CA LEU A 36 -2.29 -3.82 -7.48
C LEU A 36 -2.73 -4.32 -6.10
N ASP A 37 -3.80 -5.11 -6.06
CA ASP A 37 -4.42 -5.65 -4.83
C ASP A 37 -3.90 -7.04 -4.44
N LEU A 38 -2.84 -7.54 -5.09
CA LEU A 38 -2.28 -8.86 -4.81
C LEU A 38 -1.66 -8.89 -3.37
N PRO A 39 -2.09 -9.82 -2.49
CA PRO A 39 -1.74 -9.79 -1.07
C PRO A 39 -0.36 -10.41 -0.79
N ILE A 40 0.69 -9.65 -1.12
CA ILE A 40 2.09 -10.12 -1.14
C ILE A 40 2.80 -9.90 0.21
N PHE A 41 2.66 -8.73 0.81
CA PHE A 41 3.58 -8.26 1.85
C PHE A 41 3.08 -8.54 3.26
N THR A 42 3.98 -8.91 4.16
CA THR A 42 3.63 -9.05 5.60
C THR A 42 3.72 -7.70 6.31
N VAL A 43 3.07 -7.57 7.48
CA VAL A 43 3.12 -6.33 8.28
C VAL A 43 4.56 -5.89 8.60
N SER A 44 5.44 -6.82 8.99
CA SER A 44 6.84 -6.51 9.31
C SER A 44 7.61 -6.04 8.09
N HIS A 45 7.25 -6.56 6.91
CA HIS A 45 7.88 -6.19 5.65
C HIS A 45 7.45 -4.79 5.21
N VAL A 46 6.15 -4.49 5.22
CA VAL A 46 5.64 -3.15 4.92
C VAL A 46 6.17 -2.11 5.90
N ALA A 47 6.26 -2.45 7.19
CA ALA A 47 6.85 -1.58 8.22
C ALA A 47 8.29 -1.20 7.89
N ARG A 48 9.09 -2.17 7.44
CA ARG A 48 10.47 -1.94 7.00
C ARG A 48 10.55 -1.11 5.72
N LEU A 49 9.70 -1.40 4.72
CA LEU A 49 9.70 -0.69 3.44
C LEU A 49 9.34 0.78 3.62
N THR A 50 8.26 1.06 4.36
CA THR A 50 7.69 2.41 4.52
C THR A 50 8.26 3.18 5.72
N ASN A 51 9.22 2.59 6.43
CA ASN A 51 9.71 3.10 7.72
C ASN A 51 8.58 3.44 8.72
N THR A 52 7.52 2.63 8.72
CA THR A 52 6.33 2.85 9.55
C THR A 52 6.27 1.84 10.68
N HIS A 53 5.97 2.31 11.89
CA HIS A 53 5.82 1.41 13.03
C HIS A 53 4.64 0.42 12.80
N PRO A 54 4.79 -0.90 13.09
CA PRO A 54 3.72 -1.88 12.86
C PRO A 54 2.38 -1.56 13.55
N GLN A 55 2.40 -0.85 14.68
CA GLN A 55 1.17 -0.42 15.35
C GLN A 55 0.42 0.64 14.54
N THR A 56 1.13 1.55 13.87
CA THR A 56 0.56 2.56 12.98
C THR A 56 -0.11 1.89 11.78
N LEU A 57 0.53 0.88 11.17
CA LEU A 57 -0.10 0.09 10.11
C LEU A 57 -1.38 -0.62 10.55
N ARG A 58 -1.41 -1.11 11.80
CA ARG A 58 -2.64 -1.69 12.39
C ARG A 58 -3.71 -0.66 12.66
N GLN A 59 -3.33 0.57 13.01
CA GLN A 59 -4.26 1.67 13.17
C GLN A 59 -4.85 2.08 11.83
N TYR A 60 -4.04 2.20 10.78
CA TYR A 60 -4.51 2.49 9.42
C TYR A 60 -5.49 1.44 8.91
N ASP A 61 -5.24 0.15 9.14
CA ASP A 61 -6.19 -0.94 8.86
C ASP A 61 -7.51 -0.80 9.64
N ARG A 62 -7.45 -0.47 10.94
CA ARG A 62 -8.67 -0.26 11.76
C ARG A 62 -9.51 0.93 11.29
N LEU A 63 -8.86 1.94 10.74
CA LEU A 63 -9.50 3.14 10.21
C LEU A 63 -9.96 2.95 8.76
N HIS A 64 -9.76 1.78 8.16
CA HIS A 64 -10.01 1.50 6.74
C HIS A 64 -9.26 2.45 5.78
N LEU A 65 -8.17 3.07 6.27
CA LEU A 65 -7.28 3.86 5.41
C LEU A 65 -6.50 2.94 4.46
N ILE A 66 -6.18 1.73 4.92
CA ILE A 66 -5.67 0.62 4.10
C ILE A 66 -6.53 -0.62 4.36
N MET A 67 -6.57 -1.54 3.41
CA MET A 67 -7.50 -2.67 3.39
C MET A 67 -6.75 -3.99 3.12
N PRO A 68 -5.82 -4.40 4.01
CA PRO A 68 -5.04 -5.60 3.79
C PRO A 68 -5.91 -6.86 3.81
N HIS A 69 -5.62 -7.78 2.89
CA HIS A 69 -6.20 -9.11 2.90
C HIS A 69 -5.81 -9.89 4.17
N ARG A 70 -6.71 -10.73 4.69
CA ARG A 70 -6.43 -11.60 5.84
C ARG A 70 -6.29 -13.05 5.38
N THR A 71 -5.19 -13.69 5.76
CA THR A 71 -5.06 -15.15 5.57
C THR A 71 -6.05 -15.88 6.48
N GLU A 72 -6.24 -17.19 6.26
CA GLU A 72 -7.06 -18.05 7.13
C GLU A 72 -6.68 -17.94 8.62
N GLY A 73 -5.38 -17.92 8.94
CA GLY A 73 -4.88 -17.68 10.31
C GLY A 73 -4.98 -16.23 10.83
N GLY A 74 -5.72 -15.35 10.14
CA GLY A 74 -5.94 -13.96 10.53
C GLY A 74 -4.77 -12.99 10.31
N ALA A 75 -3.66 -13.45 9.73
CA ALA A 75 -2.50 -12.61 9.45
C ALA A 75 -2.78 -11.66 8.28
N ARG A 76 -2.37 -10.39 8.42
CA ARG A 76 -2.49 -9.38 7.37
C ARG A 76 -1.52 -9.64 6.22
N ARG A 77 -1.99 -9.41 5.01
CA ARG A 77 -1.22 -9.39 3.77
C ARG A 77 -1.58 -8.13 3.02
N TYR A 78 -0.57 -7.31 2.79
CA TYR A 78 -0.70 -6.00 2.17
C TYR A 78 -0.35 -6.11 0.69
N SER A 79 -0.91 -5.20 -0.08
CA SER A 79 -0.79 -5.10 -1.53
C SER A 79 0.07 -3.89 -1.93
N LEU A 80 0.28 -3.68 -3.24
CA LEU A 80 0.94 -2.46 -3.72
C LEU A 80 0.08 -1.22 -3.46
N ARG A 81 -1.24 -1.35 -3.59
CA ARG A 81 -2.18 -0.27 -3.26
C ARG A 81 -2.09 0.15 -1.81
N ASP A 82 -2.02 -0.81 -0.88
CA ASP A 82 -1.86 -0.49 0.53
C ASP A 82 -0.55 0.28 0.79
N ILE A 83 0.55 -0.12 0.13
CA ILE A 83 1.85 0.55 0.25
C ILE A 83 1.77 1.98 -0.27
N ASP A 84 1.18 2.17 -1.45
CA ASP A 84 1.00 3.50 -2.03
C ASP A 84 0.17 4.41 -1.11
N ARG A 85 -0.98 3.93 -0.59
CA ARG A 85 -1.79 4.70 0.37
C ARG A 85 -1.03 5.07 1.64
N ILE A 86 -0.14 4.20 2.15
CA ILE A 86 0.73 4.52 3.30
C ILE A 86 1.69 5.65 2.94
N VAL A 87 2.35 5.57 1.78
CA VAL A 87 3.30 6.58 1.30
C VAL A 87 2.62 7.93 1.09
N GLN A 88 1.45 7.95 0.43
CA GLN A 88 0.66 9.17 0.23
C GLN A 88 0.21 9.77 1.56
N THR A 89 -0.24 8.94 2.51
CA THR A 89 -0.61 9.40 3.86
C THR A 89 0.56 10.07 4.57
N GLN A 90 1.76 9.48 4.49
CA GLN A 90 2.96 10.10 5.06
C GLN A 90 3.28 11.44 4.40
N HIS A 91 3.20 11.50 3.06
CA HIS A 91 3.46 12.72 2.30
C HIS A 91 2.50 13.85 2.70
N LEU A 92 1.19 13.60 2.61
CA LEU A 92 0.14 14.58 2.93
C LEU A 92 0.20 15.03 4.40
N SER A 93 0.53 14.11 5.31
CA SER A 93 0.64 14.44 6.73
C SER A 93 1.89 15.27 7.05
N GLN A 94 3.05 14.90 6.50
CA GLN A 94 4.34 15.49 6.88
C GLN A 94 4.66 16.76 6.10
N ASN A 95 4.33 16.79 4.81
CA ASN A 95 4.72 17.88 3.92
C ASN A 95 3.61 18.93 3.79
N GLU A 96 2.35 18.48 3.78
CA GLU A 96 1.19 19.37 3.60
C GLU A 96 0.45 19.68 4.90
N GLY A 97 0.81 19.01 6.01
CA GLY A 97 0.20 19.24 7.32
C GLY A 97 -1.28 18.82 7.40
N ILE A 98 -1.73 17.95 6.49
CA ILE A 98 -3.12 17.52 6.41
C ILE A 98 -3.39 16.50 7.52
N ASN A 99 -4.53 16.64 8.20
CA ASN A 99 -4.95 15.69 9.21
C ASN A 99 -5.46 14.38 8.57
N LEU A 100 -5.56 13.33 9.38
CA LEU A 100 -5.92 12.00 8.88
C LEU A 100 -7.30 11.91 8.21
N ALA A 101 -8.28 12.68 8.68
CA ALA A 101 -9.62 12.69 8.09
C ALA A 101 -9.61 13.32 6.68
N GLY A 102 -8.86 14.42 6.51
CA GLY A 102 -8.65 15.04 5.21
C GLY A 102 -7.89 14.11 4.25
N ILE A 103 -6.86 13.43 4.74
CA ILE A 103 -6.10 12.45 3.96
C ILE A 103 -7.01 11.34 3.46
N MET A 104 -7.86 10.75 4.31
CA MET A 104 -8.77 9.68 3.89
C MET A 104 -9.67 10.15 2.73
N GLN A 105 -10.26 11.34 2.82
CA GLN A 105 -11.09 11.88 1.74
C GLN A 105 -10.30 12.08 0.43
N ILE A 106 -9.07 12.62 0.52
CA ILE A 106 -8.22 12.82 -0.67
C ILE A 106 -7.93 11.48 -1.33
N LEU A 107 -7.52 10.47 -0.56
CA LEU A 107 -7.15 9.15 -1.10
C LEU A 107 -8.36 8.41 -1.67
N ASP A 108 -9.54 8.57 -1.09
CA ASP A 108 -10.77 7.95 -1.62
C ASP A 108 -11.18 8.60 -2.94
N LEU A 109 -11.12 9.93 -3.05
CA LEU A 109 -11.38 10.66 -4.30
C LEU A 109 -10.35 10.35 -5.40
N GLN A 110 -9.08 10.17 -5.03
CA GLN A 110 -8.04 9.75 -5.98
C GLN A 110 -8.31 8.34 -6.52
N GLU A 111 -8.82 7.44 -5.67
CA GLU A 111 -9.20 6.09 -6.10
C GLU A 111 -10.42 6.10 -7.02
N GLU A 112 -11.45 6.88 -6.70
CA GLU A 112 -12.63 7.03 -7.57
C GLU A 112 -12.23 7.53 -8.97
N ASN A 113 -11.35 8.53 -9.04
CA ASN A 113 -10.86 9.05 -10.33
C ASN A 113 -10.04 8.02 -11.13
N ARG A 114 -9.34 7.10 -10.47
CA ARG A 114 -8.57 6.03 -11.13
C ARG A 114 -9.47 4.98 -11.78
N GLN A 115 -10.69 4.80 -11.26
CA GLN A 115 -11.64 3.79 -11.72
C GLN A 115 -12.59 4.28 -12.84
N LEU A 116 -12.47 5.55 -13.23
CA LEU A 116 -13.25 6.20 -14.30
C LEU A 116 -12.48 6.22 -15.63
#